data_AF-N1RKF8-F1
#
_entry.id   AF-N1RKF8-F1
#
_cell.length_a   1.000
_cell.length_b   1.000
_cell.length_c   1.000
_cell.angle_alpha   90.00
_cell.angle_beta   90.00
_cell.angle_gamma   90.00
#
_symmetry.space_group_name_H-M   'P 1'
#
loop_
_entity.id
_entity.type
_entity.pdbx_description
1 polymer ?
#
loop_
_entity_poly.entity_id
_entity_poly.type
_entity_poly.pdbx_seq_one_letter_code
_entity_poly.pdbx_strand_id
1 'polypeptide(L)'
;MSGTLSPSSSEVHTGSQAGYFTSTTPMSAIMGSRQFINPTWITPGKSYKFSAWVKITNTVGCGSRTIVCGHGTGQGTTSSVGTITETGDFSLASVTCSWTQAQWEAGPSVQIRSYCTGFSFFVDDATLEEVETLG
;
A
#
# COMPACT_ATOMS: atom_id res chain seq x y z
N MET A 1 4.62 5.97 -9.20
CA MET A 1 4.37 4.55 -9.55
C MET A 1 3.54 4.53 -10.82
N SER A 2 3.73 3.53 -11.67
CA SER A 2 3.06 3.44 -12.97
C SER A 2 1.89 2.47 -12.90
N GLY A 3 0.73 2.87 -13.39
CA GLY A 3 -0.48 2.05 -13.43
C GLY A 3 -1.74 2.89 -13.26
N THR A 4 -2.89 2.24 -13.32
CA THR A 4 -4.20 2.87 -13.10
C THR A 4 -4.85 2.24 -11.88
N LEU A 5 -5.36 3.07 -10.98
CA LEU A 5 -6.24 2.66 -9.88
C LEU A 5 -7.64 3.19 -10.19
N SER A 6 -8.63 2.31 -10.20
CA SER A 6 -10.03 2.67 -10.45
C SER A 6 -10.97 1.92 -9.50
N PRO A 7 -12.14 2.48 -9.17
CA PRO A 7 -13.15 1.73 -8.43
C PRO A 7 -13.65 0.53 -9.24
N SER A 8 -13.98 -0.59 -8.58
CA SER A 8 -14.56 -1.78 -9.20
C SER A 8 -15.56 -2.49 -8.27
N SER A 9 -16.62 -3.04 -8.84
CA SER A 9 -17.61 -3.87 -8.15
C SER A 9 -17.51 -5.36 -8.51
N SER A 10 -16.47 -5.77 -9.24
CA SER A 10 -16.32 -7.17 -9.70
C SER A 10 -15.81 -8.12 -8.62
N GLU A 11 -14.95 -7.61 -7.74
CA GLU A 11 -14.30 -8.32 -6.64
C GLU A 11 -14.26 -7.35 -5.47
N VAL A 12 -14.94 -7.69 -4.39
CA VAL A 12 -15.19 -6.82 -3.25
C VAL A 12 -15.03 -7.64 -1.98
N HIS A 13 -14.29 -7.14 -0.99
CA HIS A 13 -14.14 -7.83 0.29
C HIS A 13 -15.37 -7.54 1.16
N THR A 14 -15.75 -6.27 1.31
CA THR A 14 -17.03 -5.89 1.94
C THR A 14 -17.71 -4.72 1.22
N GLY A 15 -19.03 -4.60 1.39
CA GLY A 15 -19.81 -3.52 0.76
C GLY A 15 -20.07 -3.77 -0.74
N SER A 16 -19.91 -2.73 -1.56
CA SER A 16 -20.31 -2.76 -2.98
C SER A 16 -19.18 -2.40 -3.96
N GLN A 17 -18.01 -2.01 -3.47
CA GLN A 17 -16.92 -1.52 -4.32
C GLN A 17 -15.56 -1.63 -3.63
N ALA A 18 -14.57 -2.09 -4.38
CA ALA A 18 -13.15 -2.07 -4.00
C ALA A 18 -12.34 -1.20 -4.96
N GLY A 19 -11.08 -0.93 -4.63
CA GLY A 19 -10.11 -0.36 -5.57
C GLY A 19 -9.47 -1.44 -6.42
N TYR A 20 -9.41 -1.26 -7.74
CA TYR A 20 -8.69 -2.14 -8.66
C TYR A 20 -7.49 -1.41 -9.26
N PHE A 21 -6.30 -1.94 -9.01
CA PHE A 21 -5.07 -1.48 -9.62
C PHE A 21 -4.65 -2.41 -10.77
N THR A 22 -4.18 -1.84 -11.87
CA THR A 22 -3.55 -2.61 -12.94
C THR A 22 -2.45 -1.82 -13.66
N SER A 23 -1.38 -2.53 -14.05
CA SER A 23 -0.27 -1.97 -14.81
C SER A 23 0.52 -3.06 -15.53
N THR A 24 1.05 -2.72 -16.70
CA THR A 24 1.96 -3.55 -17.49
C THR A 24 2.99 -2.66 -18.17
N THR A 25 4.27 -3.02 -18.11
CA THR A 25 5.36 -2.28 -18.74
C THR A 25 6.38 -3.21 -19.41
N PRO A 26 7.06 -2.79 -20.51
CA PRO A 26 8.05 -3.61 -21.21
C PRO A 26 9.31 -3.92 -20.38
N MET A 27 9.63 -3.08 -19.40
CA MET A 27 10.75 -3.24 -18.47
C MET A 27 10.25 -3.25 -17.03
N SER A 28 10.96 -3.94 -16.14
CA SER A 28 10.60 -3.99 -14.72
C SER A 28 10.62 -2.59 -14.10
N ALA A 29 9.58 -2.25 -13.34
CA ALA A 29 9.43 -0.97 -12.65
C ALA A 29 8.68 -1.17 -11.33
N ILE A 30 8.74 -0.17 -10.44
CA ILE A 30 7.89 -0.16 -9.25
C ILE A 30 6.46 0.19 -9.68
N MET A 31 5.60 -0.81 -9.58
CA MET A 31 4.17 -0.74 -9.85
C MET A 31 3.40 -0.77 -8.54
N GLY A 32 2.27 -0.07 -8.51
CA GLY A 32 1.39 -0.07 -7.36
C GLY A 32 0.66 1.24 -7.14
N SER A 33 -0.01 1.33 -6.00
CA SER A 33 -0.77 2.49 -5.56
C SER A 33 -0.05 3.20 -4.41
N ARG A 34 -0.16 4.54 -4.39
CA ARG A 34 0.26 5.39 -3.26
C ARG A 34 -0.95 6.14 -2.76
N GLN A 35 -1.15 6.10 -1.45
CA GLN A 35 -2.06 7.00 -0.77
C GLN A 35 -1.25 7.92 0.14
N PHE A 36 -1.29 9.22 -0.12
CA PHE A 36 -0.77 10.20 0.84
C PHE A 36 -1.72 10.25 2.04
N ILE A 37 -1.13 10.26 3.23
CA ILE A 37 -1.86 10.40 4.48
C ILE A 37 -2.02 11.89 4.76
N ASN A 38 -3.22 12.32 5.15
CA ASN A 38 -3.41 13.68 5.61
C ASN A 38 -2.56 13.88 6.88
N PRO A 39 -1.61 14.83 6.89
CA PRO A 39 -0.74 15.04 8.05
C PRO A 39 -1.49 15.32 9.36
N THR A 40 -2.74 15.80 9.30
CA THR A 40 -3.57 16.04 10.50
C THR A 40 -4.11 14.76 11.15
N TRP A 41 -4.02 13.60 10.49
CA TRP A 41 -4.49 12.31 11.03
C TRP A 41 -3.44 11.62 11.91
N ILE A 42 -2.18 12.06 11.85
CA ILE A 42 -1.07 11.40 12.51
C ILE A 42 -0.17 12.39 13.24
N THR A 43 0.49 11.92 14.31
CA THR A 43 1.52 12.68 15.02
C THR A 43 2.91 12.16 14.64
N PRO A 44 3.88 13.04 14.32
CA PRO A 44 5.26 12.63 14.08
C PRO A 44 5.84 11.81 15.25
N GLY A 45 6.55 10.73 14.93
CA GLY A 45 7.18 9.82 15.89
C GLY A 45 6.25 8.75 16.47
N LYS A 46 4.92 8.93 16.40
CA LYS A 46 3.97 7.91 16.85
C LYS A 46 3.86 6.75 15.86
N SER A 47 3.54 5.57 16.39
CA SER A 47 3.35 4.35 15.62
C SER A 47 1.89 4.18 15.21
N TYR A 48 1.67 3.83 13.94
CA TYR A 48 0.36 3.56 13.36
C TYR A 48 0.40 2.25 12.58
N LYS A 49 -0.60 1.38 12.74
CA LYS A 49 -0.76 0.19 11.92
C LYS A 49 -1.60 0.55 10.71
N PHE A 50 -1.01 0.43 9.52
CA PHE A 50 -1.76 0.43 8.28
C PHE A 50 -2.12 -1.00 7.91
N SER A 51 -3.38 -1.24 7.52
CA SER A 51 -3.82 -2.53 7.01
C SER A 51 -4.78 -2.36 5.84
N ALA A 52 -4.82 -3.35 4.96
CA ALA A 52 -5.78 -3.41 3.86
C ALA A 52 -6.00 -4.87 3.43
N TRP A 53 -7.20 -5.18 2.97
CA TRP A 53 -7.49 -6.46 2.34
C TRP A 53 -7.07 -6.40 0.88
N VAL A 54 -6.21 -7.33 0.46
CA VAL A 54 -5.63 -7.33 -0.89
C VAL A 54 -5.82 -8.69 -1.56
N LYS A 55 -6.35 -8.67 -2.78
CA LYS A 55 -6.44 -9.85 -3.67
C LYS A 55 -5.60 -9.59 -4.91
N ILE A 56 -4.47 -10.28 -5.02
CA ILE A 56 -3.60 -10.17 -6.19
C ILE A 56 -4.17 -11.03 -7.32
N THR A 57 -4.31 -10.46 -8.51
CA THR A 57 -4.91 -11.14 -9.66
C THR A 57 -3.96 -11.36 -10.82
N ASN A 58 -2.85 -10.61 -10.87
CA ASN A 58 -1.83 -10.80 -11.89
C ASN A 58 -0.46 -10.37 -11.36
N THR A 59 0.54 -11.22 -11.60
CA THR A 59 1.96 -10.90 -11.37
C THR A 59 2.78 -11.39 -12.56
N VAL A 60 3.56 -10.48 -13.15
CA VAL A 60 4.49 -10.80 -14.23
C VAL A 60 5.84 -10.21 -13.88
N GLY A 61 6.88 -11.06 -13.85
CA GLY A 61 8.25 -10.64 -13.56
C GLY A 61 8.40 -9.92 -12.22
N CYS A 62 7.59 -10.27 -11.22
CA CYS A 62 7.51 -9.58 -9.94
C CYS A 62 8.53 -10.09 -8.91
N GLY A 63 9.12 -9.16 -8.16
CA GLY A 63 9.74 -9.42 -6.87
C GLY A 63 8.70 -9.62 -5.75
N SER A 64 9.09 -9.33 -4.51
CA SER A 64 8.18 -9.39 -3.35
C SER A 64 7.06 -8.36 -3.44
N ARG A 65 5.82 -8.79 -3.18
CA ARG A 65 4.64 -7.93 -3.12
C ARG A 65 4.51 -7.39 -1.71
N THR A 66 4.51 -6.07 -1.60
CA THR A 66 4.72 -5.40 -0.32
C THR A 66 3.69 -4.32 -0.06
N ILE A 67 3.43 -4.14 1.24
CA ILE A 67 2.74 -2.99 1.80
C ILE A 67 3.79 -2.19 2.58
N VAL A 68 3.95 -0.90 2.28
CA VAL A 68 5.06 -0.11 2.83
C VAL A 68 4.62 1.25 3.30
N CYS A 69 5.32 1.76 4.31
CA CYS A 69 5.25 3.14 4.75
C CYS A 69 6.27 3.95 3.96
N GLY A 70 5.87 5.11 3.45
CA GLY A 70 6.78 6.01 2.75
C GLY A 70 6.50 7.48 3.00
N HIS A 71 7.23 8.34 2.32
CA HIS A 71 7.07 9.80 2.41
C HIS A 71 7.48 10.47 1.10
N GLY A 72 6.93 11.64 0.80
CA GLY A 72 7.23 12.40 -0.41
C GLY A 72 6.93 11.66 -1.71
N THR A 73 7.50 12.18 -2.80
CA THR A 73 7.23 11.68 -4.16
C THR A 73 8.24 10.62 -4.62
N GLY A 74 9.38 10.49 -3.94
CA GLY A 74 10.45 9.55 -4.28
C GLY A 74 10.04 8.07 -4.24
N GLN A 75 10.76 7.24 -4.97
CA GLN A 75 10.51 5.79 -5.07
C GLN A 75 11.18 5.00 -3.91
N GLY A 76 12.33 5.48 -3.43
CA GLY A 76 13.13 4.84 -2.37
C GLY A 76 12.82 5.32 -0.95
N THR A 77 11.85 6.21 -0.76
CA THR A 77 11.49 6.76 0.55
C THR A 77 10.60 5.79 1.31
N THR A 78 11.18 4.71 1.86
CA THR A 78 10.46 3.77 2.73
C THR A 78 11.06 3.66 4.10
N SER A 79 10.20 3.63 5.13
CA SER A 79 10.61 3.44 6.52
C SER A 79 10.33 2.03 7.05
N SER A 80 9.32 1.33 6.51
CA SER A 80 8.94 -0.02 6.98
C SER A 80 8.22 -0.80 5.88
N VAL A 81 8.33 -2.14 5.93
CA VAL A 81 7.84 -3.06 4.90
C VAL A 81 7.11 -4.23 5.53
N GLY A 82 5.89 -4.50 5.07
CA GLY A 82 5.16 -5.75 5.25
C GLY A 82 5.02 -6.51 3.93
N THR A 83 4.72 -7.80 4.01
CA THR A 83 4.50 -8.66 2.84
C THR A 83 3.03 -8.92 2.60
N ILE A 84 2.66 -9.13 1.33
CA ILE A 84 1.32 -9.52 0.92
C ILE A 84 1.36 -11.00 0.56
N THR A 85 0.52 -11.80 1.21
CA THR A 85 0.41 -13.24 0.93
C THR A 85 -0.51 -13.47 -0.26
N GLU A 86 -0.07 -14.27 -1.23
CA GLU A 86 -0.90 -14.67 -2.36
C GLU A 86 -1.64 -15.96 -2.03
N THR A 87 -2.91 -15.82 -1.64
CA THR A 87 -3.77 -16.96 -1.30
C THR A 87 -4.74 -17.33 -2.44
N GLY A 88 -4.74 -16.57 -3.54
CA GLY A 88 -5.77 -16.66 -4.59
C GLY A 88 -7.07 -15.93 -4.24
N ASP A 89 -7.18 -15.40 -3.02
CA ASP A 89 -8.30 -14.60 -2.54
C ASP A 89 -7.79 -13.37 -1.77
N PHE A 90 -8.70 -12.59 -1.18
CA PHE A 90 -8.33 -11.51 -0.28
C PHE A 90 -7.53 -12.03 0.92
N SER A 91 -6.43 -11.33 1.22
CA SER A 91 -5.65 -11.54 2.43
C SER A 91 -5.37 -10.20 3.09
N LEU A 92 -5.34 -10.20 4.43
CA LEU A 92 -5.02 -9.00 5.19
C LEU A 92 -3.51 -8.73 5.11
N ALA A 93 -3.13 -7.65 4.46
CA ALA A 93 -1.77 -7.12 4.47
C ALA A 93 -1.67 -6.00 5.51
N SER A 94 -0.57 -5.92 6.25
CA SER A 94 -0.36 -4.84 7.20
C SER A 94 1.12 -4.47 7.38
N VAL A 95 1.35 -3.23 7.82
CA VAL A 95 2.65 -2.70 8.20
C VAL A 95 2.47 -1.68 9.33
N THR A 96 3.37 -1.70 10.31
CA THR A 96 3.44 -0.65 11.33
C THR A 96 4.37 0.45 10.86
N CYS A 97 3.87 1.68 10.84
CA CYS A 97 4.54 2.87 10.37
C CYS A 97 4.83 3.81 11.54
N SER A 98 5.99 4.46 11.51
CA SER A 98 6.22 5.71 12.22
C SER A 98 6.93 6.66 11.26
N TRP A 99 6.56 7.93 11.30
CA TRP A 99 7.14 8.98 10.46
C TRP A 99 7.82 10.01 11.34
N THR A 100 9.10 10.28 11.09
CA THR A 100 9.79 11.40 11.76
C THR A 100 9.20 12.74 11.34
N GLN A 101 9.53 13.82 12.05
CA GLN A 101 9.11 15.18 11.71
C GLN A 101 9.40 15.52 10.22
N ALA A 102 10.63 15.26 9.77
CA ALA A 102 11.02 15.51 8.38
C ALA A 102 10.24 14.66 7.36
N GLN A 103 9.92 13.41 7.70
CA GLN A 103 9.13 12.54 6.83
C GLN A 103 7.65 12.96 6.77
N TRP A 104 7.12 13.47 7.88
CA TRP A 104 5.78 14.05 7.96
C TRP A 104 5.69 15.34 7.12
N GLU A 105 6.69 16.21 7.21
CA GLU A 105 6.76 17.44 6.39
C GLU A 105 6.93 17.14 4.89
N ALA A 106 7.63 16.05 4.56
CA ALA A 106 7.77 15.60 3.17
C ALA A 106 6.49 14.98 2.59
N GLY A 107 5.44 14.77 3.39
CA GLY A 107 4.17 14.15 2.98
C GLY A 107 4.16 12.64 3.25
N PRO A 108 3.62 12.19 4.40
CA PRO A 108 3.56 10.77 4.76
C PRO A 108 2.66 10.00 3.78
N SER A 109 2.99 8.74 3.54
CA SER A 109 2.22 7.89 2.63
C SER A 109 2.27 6.43 3.02
N VAL A 110 1.28 5.68 2.52
CA VAL A 110 1.27 4.23 2.50
C VAL A 110 1.16 3.76 1.05
N GLN A 111 1.74 2.60 0.75
CA GLN A 111 1.84 2.10 -0.61
C GLN A 111 1.63 0.59 -0.64
N ILE A 112 0.88 0.10 -1.63
CA ILE A 112 0.92 -1.30 -2.05
C ILE A 112 1.74 -1.32 -3.32
N ARG A 113 2.86 -2.04 -3.33
CA ARG A 113 3.79 -2.00 -4.46
C ARG A 113 4.63 -3.26 -4.61
N SER A 114 5.12 -3.44 -5.83
CA SER A 114 6.12 -4.46 -6.18
C SER A 114 6.95 -3.98 -7.38
N TYR A 115 8.15 -4.54 -7.52
CA TYR A 115 8.97 -4.35 -8.72
C TYR A 115 8.63 -5.44 -9.74
N CYS A 116 7.96 -5.06 -10.83
CA CYS A 116 7.29 -5.99 -11.75
C CYS A 116 7.35 -5.50 -13.21
N THR A 117 7.09 -6.40 -14.16
CA THR A 117 6.69 -6.06 -15.55
C THR A 117 5.17 -6.07 -15.75
N GLY A 118 4.42 -6.68 -14.83
CA GLY A 118 2.97 -6.59 -14.76
C GLY A 118 2.46 -6.84 -13.34
N PHE A 119 1.53 -6.01 -12.86
CA PHE A 119 0.97 -6.14 -11.52
C PHE A 119 -0.48 -5.64 -11.48
N SER A 120 -1.37 -6.50 -11.02
CA SER A 120 -2.78 -6.16 -10.81
C SER A 120 -3.29 -6.74 -9.50
N PHE A 121 -4.10 -5.96 -8.79
CA PHE A 121 -4.70 -6.37 -7.52
C PHE A 121 -5.98 -5.58 -7.23
N PHE A 122 -6.87 -6.20 -6.46
CA PHE A 122 -7.93 -5.51 -5.74
C PHE A 122 -7.45 -5.15 -4.34
N VAL A 123 -7.85 -3.99 -3.84
CA VAL A 123 -7.61 -3.51 -2.48
C VAL A 123 -8.91 -2.99 -1.90
N ASP A 124 -9.19 -3.33 -0.65
CA ASP A 124 -10.42 -2.96 0.03
C ASP A 124 -10.17 -2.74 1.53
N ASP A 125 -11.13 -2.08 2.19
CA ASP A 125 -11.19 -1.95 3.65
C ASP A 125 -9.88 -1.48 4.31
N ALA A 126 -9.26 -0.46 3.73
CA ALA A 126 -7.99 0.08 4.23
C ALA A 126 -8.18 0.85 5.55
N THR A 127 -7.41 0.52 6.58
CA THR A 127 -7.43 1.19 7.89
C THR A 127 -6.06 1.75 8.27
N LEU A 128 -6.07 2.82 9.06
CA LEU A 128 -4.89 3.38 9.71
C LEU A 128 -5.24 3.62 11.18
N GLU A 129 -4.61 2.87 12.07
CA GLU A 129 -4.95 2.85 13.51
C GLU A 129 -3.71 3.20 14.32
N GLU A 130 -3.84 4.05 15.35
CA GLU A 130 -2.74 4.30 16.30
C GLU A 130 -2.42 3.02 17.07
N VAL A 131 -1.12 2.68 17.16
CA VAL A 131 -0.67 1.56 17.99
C VAL A 131 -0.43 2.10 19.39
N GLU A 132 -1.30 1.73 20.33
CA GLU A 132 -1.09 2.05 21.75
C GLU A 132 0.20 1.39 22.24
N THR A 133 1.19 2.19 22.60
CA THR A 133 2.29 1.73 23.44
C THR A 133 1.79 1.69 24.86
N LEU A 134 1.66 0.50 25.44
CA LEU A 134 1.54 0.34 26.89
C LEU A 134 2.79 0.98 27.50
N GLY A 135 2.59 2.13 28.15
CA GLY A 135 3.64 2.86 28.88
C GLY A 135 4.10 2.14 30.13
#